data_AF-A0ABD1W464-F1
#
_entry.id   AF-A0ABD1W464-F1
#
_cell.length_a   1.000
_cell.length_b   1.000
_cell.length_c   1.000
_cell.angle_alpha   90.00
_cell.angle_beta   90.00
_cell.angle_gamma   90.00
#
_symmetry.space_group_name_H-M   'P 1'
#
loop_
_entity.id
_entity.type
_entity.pdbx_description
1 polymer ?
#
loop_
_entity_poly.entity_id
_entity_poly.type
_entity_poly.pdbx_seq_one_letter_code
_entity_poly.pdbx_strand_id
1 'polypeptide(L)'
;MQVTRFICGGFALGIRFNHTMVDSYGIMQFVNAITEFVKGACAPSISPVWQREQHFNARSPPRITCTHNEYEQIPQNKSSSDNVDSGKMIRTTIFFSPQDIQALRNHMSSLGNFGRCSRFDLIAAYLWKCRTIALNPADPNEVVRLSAVTNARGKPGLNIPTGYYGNGFTSPVALSTARIMCTSPLS
;
A
#
# COMPACT_ATOMS: atom_id res chain seq x y z
N MET A 1 6.69 3.13 -22.56
CA MET A 1 5.65 4.14 -22.25
C MET A 1 4.75 4.26 -23.46
N GLN A 2 3.48 4.62 -23.27
CA GLN A 2 2.51 4.82 -24.35
C GLN A 2 1.71 6.09 -24.09
N VAL A 3 1.61 6.97 -25.09
CA VAL A 3 0.74 8.14 -25.04
C VAL A 3 -0.44 7.88 -25.97
N THR A 4 -1.66 7.95 -25.43
CA THR A 4 -2.90 7.77 -26.19
C THR A 4 -3.66 9.08 -26.20
N ARG A 5 -3.78 9.70 -27.38
CA ARG A 5 -4.57 10.92 -27.56
C ARG A 5 -6.01 10.56 -27.92
N PHE A 6 -6.95 11.19 -27.24
CA PHE A 6 -8.38 11.06 -27.49
C PHE A 6 -8.85 12.07 -28.54
N ILE A 7 -9.97 11.77 -29.19
CA ILE A 7 -10.56 12.62 -30.24
C ILE A 7 -10.88 14.04 -29.75
N CYS A 8 -11.18 14.21 -28.46
CA CYS A 8 -11.45 15.51 -27.83
C CYS A 8 -10.18 16.33 -27.52
N GLY A 9 -9.00 15.83 -27.88
CA GLY A 9 -7.72 16.49 -27.64
C GLY A 9 -7.06 16.16 -26.28
N GLY A 10 -7.79 15.56 -25.35
CA GLY A 10 -7.21 14.99 -24.12
C GLY A 10 -6.27 13.82 -24.40
N PHE A 11 -5.48 13.39 -23.41
CA PHE A 11 -4.59 12.23 -23.56
C PHE A 11 -4.45 11.42 -22.27
N ALA A 12 -4.06 10.16 -22.40
CA ALA A 12 -3.64 9.28 -21.31
C ALA A 12 -2.19 8.85 -21.51
N LEU A 13 -1.45 8.76 -20.40
CA LEU A 13 -0.08 8.23 -20.36
C LEU A 13 -0.08 6.87 -19.66
N GLY A 14 0.22 5.81 -20.41
CA GLY A 14 0.45 4.47 -19.91
C GLY A 14 1.93 4.20 -19.64
N ILE A 15 2.25 3.78 -18.41
CA ILE A 15 3.61 3.39 -18.01
C ILE A 15 3.58 1.92 -17.60
N ARG A 16 4.46 1.12 -18.23
CA ARG A 16 4.72 -0.27 -17.84
C ARG A 16 6.16 -0.37 -17.39
N PHE A 17 6.38 -1.09 -16.29
CA PHE A 17 7.69 -1.30 -15.70
C PHE A 17 7.77 -2.69 -15.08
N ASN A 18 9.00 -3.18 -14.87
CA ASN A 18 9.24 -4.42 -14.15
C ASN A 18 9.33 -4.12 -12.64
N HIS A 19 8.41 -4.66 -11.84
CA HIS A 19 8.36 -4.39 -10.40
C HIS A 19 9.59 -4.95 -9.65
N THR A 20 10.28 -5.97 -10.19
CA THR A 20 11.57 -6.43 -9.64
C THR A 20 12.64 -5.34 -9.73
N MET A 21 12.53 -4.44 -10.71
CA MET A 21 13.47 -3.34 -10.89
C MET A 21 13.14 -2.16 -9.99
N VAL A 22 11.87 -1.85 -9.74
CA VAL A 22 11.47 -0.57 -9.13
C VAL A 22 10.08 -0.66 -8.48
N ASP A 23 9.92 0.04 -7.35
CA ASP A 23 8.63 0.19 -6.68
C ASP A 23 7.85 1.43 -7.18
N SER A 24 6.64 1.62 -6.66
CA SER A 24 5.79 2.76 -7.02
C SER A 24 6.43 4.12 -6.73
N TYR A 25 7.23 4.22 -5.67
CA TYR A 25 7.94 5.46 -5.32
C TYR A 25 9.03 5.77 -6.35
N GLY A 26 9.84 4.78 -6.75
CA GLY A 26 10.85 4.93 -7.79
C GLY A 26 10.26 5.30 -9.15
N ILE A 27 9.12 4.71 -9.54
CA ILE A 27 8.41 5.13 -10.76
C ILE A 27 7.94 6.58 -10.66
N MET A 28 7.40 7.00 -9.52
CA MET A 28 6.96 8.37 -9.35
C MET A 28 8.13 9.37 -9.41
N GLN A 29 9.31 9.02 -8.91
CA GLN A 29 10.52 9.84 -9.08
C GLN A 29 10.86 10.05 -10.57
N PHE A 30 10.76 8.99 -11.38
CA PHE A 30 11.00 9.10 -12.82
C PHE A 30 9.95 9.99 -13.52
N VAL A 31 8.67 9.85 -13.18
CA VAL A 31 7.59 10.67 -13.75
C VAL A 31 7.73 12.14 -13.34
N ASN A 32 8.09 12.41 -12.08
CA ASN A 32 8.35 13.76 -11.59
C ASN A 32 9.55 14.38 -12.31
N ALA A 33 10.66 13.65 -12.47
CA ALA A 33 11.83 14.11 -13.20
C ALA A 33 11.49 14.49 -14.66
N ILE A 34 10.72 13.65 -15.37
CA ILE A 34 10.23 14.00 -16.72
C ILE A 34 9.42 15.29 -16.69
N THR A 35 8.51 15.41 -15.72
CA THR A 35 7.65 16.60 -15.57
C THR A 35 8.48 17.87 -15.33
N GLU A 36 9.56 17.76 -14.55
CA GLU A 36 10.48 18.87 -14.29
C GLU A 36 11.28 19.25 -15.54
N PHE A 37 11.79 18.27 -16.30
CA PHE A 37 12.47 18.53 -17.57
C PHE A 37 11.56 19.19 -18.59
N VAL A 38 10.30 18.76 -18.70
CA VAL A 38 9.31 19.39 -19.58
C VAL A 38 9.05 20.86 -19.18
N LYS A 39 9.19 21.19 -17.89
CA LYS A 39 9.10 22.57 -17.38
C LYS A 39 10.39 23.38 -17.53
N GLY A 40 11.44 22.81 -18.13
CA GLY A 40 12.71 23.48 -18.39
C GLY A 40 13.75 23.36 -17.28
N ALA A 41 13.56 22.45 -16.30
CA ALA A 41 14.61 22.16 -15.33
C ALA A 41 15.85 21.54 -16.02
N CYS A 42 17.05 21.89 -15.57
CA CYS A 42 18.28 21.29 -16.11
C CYS A 42 18.63 19.94 -15.44
N ALA A 43 18.07 19.66 -14.27
CA ALA A 43 18.32 18.46 -13.47
C ALA A 43 17.07 18.15 -12.61
N PRO A 44 16.86 16.90 -12.21
CA PRO A 44 15.76 16.55 -11.32
C PRO A 44 16.05 17.08 -9.90
N SER A 45 15.00 17.53 -9.23
CA SER A 45 15.05 18.04 -7.85
C SER A 45 15.49 16.98 -6.84
N ILE A 46 15.26 15.70 -7.16
CA ILE A 46 15.77 14.55 -6.43
C ILE A 46 16.75 13.81 -7.34
N SER A 47 18.03 13.81 -6.97
CA SER A 47 19.05 13.06 -7.71
C SER A 47 18.82 11.55 -7.56
N PRO A 48 18.80 10.78 -8.66
CA PRO A 48 18.60 9.35 -8.59
C PRO A 48 19.81 8.65 -7.96
N VAL A 49 19.56 7.67 -7.09
CA VAL A 49 20.57 6.84 -6.45
C VAL A 49 20.36 5.38 -6.85
N TRP A 50 21.37 4.77 -7.48
CA TRP A 50 21.33 3.36 -7.86
C TRP A 50 21.70 2.44 -6.69
N GLN A 51 22.99 2.43 -6.30
CA GLN A 51 23.60 1.81 -5.10
C GLN A 51 22.85 0.60 -4.49
N ARG A 52 22.36 -0.35 -5.29
CA ARG A 52 21.49 -1.44 -4.82
C ARG A 52 22.22 -2.38 -3.87
N GLU A 53 23.52 -2.53 -4.11
CA GLU A 53 24.45 -3.31 -3.32
C GLU A 53 24.72 -2.73 -1.91
N GLN A 54 24.31 -1.49 -1.65
CA GLN A 54 24.67 -0.78 -0.41
C GLN A 54 23.53 -0.73 0.61
N HIS A 55 22.27 -0.77 0.15
CA HIS A 55 21.13 -0.28 0.95
C HIS A 55 20.22 -1.36 1.58
N PHE A 56 20.47 -2.66 1.36
CA PHE A 56 19.66 -3.74 1.95
C PHE A 56 20.45 -5.00 2.32
N ASN A 57 21.71 -4.82 2.75
CA ASN A 57 22.53 -5.95 3.18
C ASN A 57 21.99 -6.58 4.46
N ALA A 58 22.01 -7.92 4.50
CA ALA A 58 21.67 -8.64 5.72
C ALA A 58 22.65 -8.28 6.84
N ARG A 59 22.14 -8.20 8.08
CA ARG A 59 22.99 -8.06 9.26
C ARG A 59 23.89 -9.30 9.39
N SER A 60 25.14 -9.09 9.81
CA SER A 60 26.08 -10.16 10.12
C SER A 60 26.54 -10.04 11.59
N PRO A 61 26.17 -10.99 12.48
CA PRO A 61 25.29 -12.13 12.22
C PRO A 61 23.82 -11.70 12.02
N PRO A 62 22.97 -12.56 11.42
CA PRO A 62 21.53 -12.32 11.36
C PRO A 62 20.95 -12.09 12.75
N ARG A 63 20.10 -11.07 12.90
CA ARG A 63 19.41 -10.74 14.16
C ARG A 63 17.93 -10.55 13.89
N ILE A 64 17.08 -11.47 14.35
CA ILE A 64 15.63 -11.33 14.22
C ILE A 64 15.12 -10.60 15.46
N THR A 65 14.47 -9.46 15.28
CA THR A 65 14.03 -8.58 16.39
C THR A 65 12.54 -8.63 16.64
N CYS A 66 11.76 -9.19 15.72
CA CYS A 66 10.32 -9.34 15.83
C CYS A 66 9.83 -10.48 14.93
N THR A 67 8.60 -10.93 15.17
CA THR A 67 7.90 -11.85 14.28
C THR A 67 7.45 -11.12 13.03
N HIS A 68 7.82 -11.66 11.87
CA HIS A 68 7.44 -11.11 10.56
C HIS A 68 6.22 -11.83 10.01
N ASN A 69 5.04 -11.46 10.52
CA ASN A 69 3.75 -12.03 10.10
C ASN A 69 3.47 -11.82 8.60
N GLU A 70 4.06 -10.78 8.01
CA GLU A 70 3.96 -10.46 6.58
C GLU A 70 4.65 -11.48 5.66
N TYR A 71 5.56 -12.29 6.20
CA TYR A 71 6.27 -13.34 5.46
C TYR A 71 5.91 -14.75 5.96
N GLU A 72 4.92 -14.86 6.84
CA GLU A 72 4.43 -16.15 7.32
C GLU A 72 3.79 -16.93 6.16
N GLN A 73 4.24 -18.16 5.95
CA GLN A 73 3.67 -19.05 4.95
C GLN A 73 2.36 -19.64 5.48
N ILE A 74 1.24 -19.26 4.86
CA ILE A 74 -0.07 -19.83 5.16
C ILE A 74 -0.24 -21.08 4.27
N PRO A 75 -0.50 -22.27 4.84
CA PRO A 75 -0.77 -23.47 4.05
C PRO A 75 -1.94 -23.24 3.09
N GLN A 76 -1.72 -23.47 1.78
CA GLN A 76 -2.71 -23.25 0.72
C GLN A 76 -4.02 -24.03 0.94
N ASN A 77 -4.00 -25.10 1.74
CA ASN A 77 -5.17 -25.93 2.05
C ASN A 77 -6.29 -25.22 2.84
N LYS A 78 -6.07 -23.98 3.32
CA LYS A 78 -7.08 -23.19 4.06
C LYS A 78 -7.51 -21.91 3.36
N SER A 79 -6.91 -21.56 2.23
CA SER A 79 -7.30 -20.34 1.52
C SER A 79 -8.43 -20.65 0.55
N SER A 80 -9.64 -20.21 0.93
CA SER A 80 -10.79 -20.02 0.04
C SER A 80 -10.52 -19.05 -1.14
N SER A 81 -9.26 -18.62 -1.34
CA SER A 81 -8.81 -17.77 -2.44
C SER A 81 -8.79 -18.46 -3.80
N ASP A 82 -8.78 -19.79 -3.87
CA ASP A 82 -8.77 -20.53 -5.14
C ASP A 82 -10.11 -20.44 -5.90
N ASN A 83 -11.16 -19.91 -5.26
CA ASN A 83 -12.49 -19.76 -5.86
C ASN A 83 -12.80 -18.36 -6.38
N VAL A 84 -11.87 -17.39 -6.30
CA VAL A 84 -12.10 -16.09 -6.93
C VAL A 84 -11.75 -16.21 -8.40
N ASP A 85 -12.74 -16.61 -9.21
CA ASP A 85 -12.66 -16.59 -10.65
C ASP A 85 -12.26 -15.18 -11.11
N SER A 86 -11.00 -15.02 -11.50
CA SER A 86 -10.44 -13.73 -11.91
C SER A 86 -11.19 -13.13 -13.11
N GLY A 87 -11.90 -13.95 -13.89
CA GLY A 87 -12.75 -13.52 -15.00
C GLY A 87 -14.04 -12.82 -14.57
N LYS A 88 -14.45 -12.96 -13.30
CA LYS A 88 -15.67 -12.35 -12.75
C LYS A 88 -15.42 -11.12 -11.88
N MET A 89 -14.16 -10.73 -11.70
CA MET A 89 -13.81 -9.57 -10.89
C MET A 89 -14.09 -8.26 -11.64
N ILE A 90 -14.98 -7.44 -11.08
CA ILE A 90 -15.28 -6.11 -11.61
C ILE A 90 -14.39 -5.08 -10.92
N ARG A 91 -13.74 -4.22 -11.71
CA ARG A 91 -13.02 -3.06 -11.19
C ARG A 91 -14.00 -1.92 -10.96
N THR A 92 -14.00 -1.37 -9.75
CA THR A 92 -14.81 -0.21 -9.39
C THR A 92 -13.96 0.82 -8.65
N THR A 93 -14.42 2.07 -8.67
CA THR A 93 -13.80 3.19 -7.96
C THR A 93 -14.79 3.73 -6.96
N ILE A 94 -14.37 3.81 -5.69
CA ILE A 94 -15.16 4.42 -4.62
C ILE A 94 -14.50 5.75 -4.27
N PHE A 95 -15.26 6.83 -4.35
CA PHE A 95 -14.81 8.16 -3.96
C PHE A 95 -15.22 8.44 -2.52
N PHE A 96 -14.26 8.88 -1.70
CA PHE A 96 -14.51 9.33 -0.33
C PHE A 96 -14.40 10.86 -0.30
N SER A 97 -15.54 11.54 -0.13
CA SER A 97 -15.58 12.98 0.02
C SER A 97 -15.05 13.42 1.40
N PRO A 98 -14.68 14.70 1.58
CA PRO A 98 -14.34 15.23 2.90
C PRO A 98 -15.41 14.98 3.97
N GLN A 99 -16.69 15.02 3.58
CA GLN A 99 -17.83 14.73 4.44
C GLN A 99 -17.85 13.25 4.85
N ASP A 100 -17.59 12.32 3.92
CA ASP A 100 -17.51 10.89 4.23
C ASP A 100 -16.37 10.61 5.22
N ILE A 101 -15.20 11.22 5.01
CA ILE A 101 -14.06 11.10 5.91
C ILE A 101 -14.39 11.66 7.30
N GLN A 102 -15.10 12.80 7.36
CA GLN A 102 -15.52 13.38 8.64
C GLN A 102 -16.56 12.51 9.35
N ALA A 103 -17.52 11.94 8.62
CA ALA A 103 -18.49 11.01 9.17
C ALA A 103 -17.79 9.77 9.76
N LEU A 104 -16.84 9.19 9.04
CA LEU A 104 -16.00 8.09 9.55
C LEU A 104 -15.27 8.50 10.84
N ARG A 105 -14.64 9.69 10.87
CA ARG A 105 -13.99 10.21 12.09
C ARG A 105 -14.96 10.35 13.25
N ASN A 106 -16.17 10.83 13.02
CA ASN A 106 -17.16 11.02 14.09
C ASN A 106 -17.60 9.68 14.70
N HIS A 107 -17.71 8.63 13.88
CA HIS A 107 -17.97 7.27 14.38
C HIS A 107 -16.83 6.77 15.29
N MET A 108 -15.56 7.05 14.96
CA MET A 108 -14.39 6.74 15.82
C MET A 108 -14.35 7.55 17.12
N SER A 109 -14.57 8.88 17.05
CA SER A 109 -14.40 9.77 18.20
C SER A 109 -15.33 9.43 19.37
N SER A 110 -16.44 8.73 19.10
CA SER A 110 -17.34 8.21 20.13
C SER A 110 -16.73 7.08 21.00
N LEU A 111 -15.59 6.51 20.58
CA LEU A 111 -14.96 5.33 21.17
C LEU A 111 -13.64 5.63 21.92
N GLY A 112 -13.13 6.88 21.89
CA GLY A 112 -11.91 7.28 22.60
C GLY A 112 -11.09 8.39 21.95
N ASN A 113 -9.97 8.76 22.59
CA ASN A 113 -9.12 9.87 22.18
C ASN A 113 -8.15 9.47 21.03
N PHE A 114 -8.67 9.34 19.81
CA PHE A 114 -7.90 8.91 18.62
C PHE A 114 -7.19 10.05 17.88
N GLY A 115 -6.52 10.95 18.60
CA GLY A 115 -5.88 12.16 18.06
C GLY A 115 -4.77 11.95 17.00
N ARG A 116 -4.57 10.72 16.49
CA ARG A 116 -3.48 10.34 15.58
C ARG A 116 -3.88 9.47 14.38
N CYS A 117 -5.17 9.28 14.09
CA CYS A 117 -5.58 8.46 12.94
C CYS A 117 -5.51 9.25 11.62
N SER A 118 -4.69 8.78 10.67
CA SER A 118 -4.57 9.40 9.34
C SER A 118 -5.78 9.06 8.46
N ARG A 119 -5.97 9.80 7.36
CA ARG A 119 -7.02 9.45 6.38
C ARG A 119 -6.83 8.06 5.79
N PHE A 120 -5.57 7.65 5.59
CA PHE A 120 -5.23 6.31 5.10
C PHE A 120 -5.70 5.24 6.09
N ASP A 121 -5.35 5.39 7.38
CA ASP A 121 -5.70 4.42 8.42
C ASP A 121 -7.22 4.23 8.51
N LEU A 122 -7.99 5.32 8.48
CA LEU A 122 -9.45 5.29 8.52
C LEU A 122 -10.04 4.51 7.34
N ILE A 123 -9.65 4.88 6.12
CA ILE A 123 -10.19 4.25 4.90
C ILE A 123 -9.76 2.80 4.81
N ALA A 124 -8.49 2.48 5.13
CA ALA A 124 -7.97 1.13 5.07
C ALA A 124 -8.66 0.21 6.09
N ALA A 125 -8.84 0.66 7.33
CA ALA A 125 -9.59 -0.08 8.35
C ALA A 125 -11.06 -0.27 7.95
N TYR A 126 -11.69 0.77 7.40
CA TYR A 126 -13.07 0.71 6.91
C TYR A 126 -13.24 -0.33 5.81
N LEU A 127 -12.42 -0.25 4.76
CA LEU A 127 -12.47 -1.19 3.65
C LEU A 127 -12.11 -2.62 4.09
N TRP A 128 -11.18 -2.79 5.03
CA TRP A 128 -10.84 -4.11 5.57
C TRP A 128 -12.03 -4.74 6.30
N LYS A 129 -12.73 -3.97 7.13
CA LYS A 129 -13.97 -4.42 7.77
C LYS A 129 -15.05 -4.76 6.75
N CYS A 130 -15.36 -3.84 5.83
CA CYS A 130 -16.38 -4.07 4.80
C CYS A 130 -16.08 -5.30 3.95
N ARG A 131 -14.82 -5.49 3.54
CA ARG A 131 -14.37 -6.67 2.80
C ARG A 131 -14.56 -7.94 3.61
N THR A 132 -14.21 -7.93 4.89
CA THR A 132 -14.35 -9.10 5.76
C THR A 132 -15.82 -9.48 5.93
N ILE A 133 -16.70 -8.51 6.17
CA ILE A 133 -18.15 -8.73 6.25
C ILE A 133 -18.70 -9.29 4.93
N ALA A 134 -18.31 -8.70 3.80
CA ALA A 134 -18.78 -9.11 2.48
C ALA A 134 -18.33 -10.52 2.09
N LEU A 135 -17.14 -10.95 2.53
CA LEU A 135 -16.66 -12.32 2.34
C LEU A 135 -17.35 -13.33 3.25
N ASN A 136 -17.96 -12.87 4.35
CA ASN A 136 -18.68 -13.67 5.34
C ASN A 136 -17.96 -15.00 5.68
N PRO A 137 -16.75 -14.96 6.27
CA PRO A 137 -15.97 -16.16 6.58
C PRO A 137 -16.80 -17.14 7.42
N ALA A 138 -16.77 -18.41 7.02
CA ALA A 138 -17.51 -19.47 7.72
C ALA A 138 -16.92 -19.75 9.12
N ASP A 139 -15.59 -19.69 9.24
CA ASP A 139 -14.92 -19.80 10.55
C ASP A 139 -14.77 -18.40 11.17
N PRO A 140 -15.46 -18.10 12.28
CA PRO A 140 -15.32 -16.82 12.97
C PRO A 140 -13.93 -16.58 13.56
N ASN A 141 -13.12 -17.64 13.74
CA ASN A 141 -11.74 -17.55 14.21
C ASN A 141 -10.73 -17.46 13.05
N GLU A 142 -11.17 -17.45 11.79
CA GLU A 142 -10.30 -17.26 10.64
C GLU A 142 -9.51 -15.95 10.79
N VAL A 143 -8.18 -16.03 10.61
CA VAL A 143 -7.31 -14.85 10.67
C VAL A 143 -7.42 -14.10 9.35
N VAL A 144 -7.99 -12.90 9.41
CA VAL A 144 -8.03 -11.97 8.29
C VAL A 144 -6.86 -11.00 8.40
N ARG A 145 -6.34 -10.56 7.25
CA ARG A 145 -5.11 -9.78 7.15
C ARG A 145 -5.34 -8.52 6.32
N LEU A 146 -4.73 -7.41 6.74
CA LEU A 146 -4.59 -6.19 5.94
C LEU A 146 -3.10 -5.87 5.83
N SER A 147 -2.56 -5.91 4.61
CA SER A 147 -1.19 -5.49 4.34
C SER A 147 -1.16 -4.12 3.67
N ALA A 148 -0.23 -3.26 4.10
CA ALA A 148 -0.06 -1.93 3.56
C ALA A 148 1.40 -1.68 3.20
N VAL A 149 1.67 -1.28 1.97
CA VAL A 149 3.03 -0.96 1.51
C VAL A 149 3.49 0.37 2.11
N THR A 150 4.65 0.35 2.76
CA THR A 150 5.26 1.51 3.42
C THR A 150 6.63 1.82 2.82
N ASN A 151 6.83 3.05 2.37
CA ASN A 151 8.12 3.50 1.87
C ASN A 151 9.18 3.58 2.98
N ALA A 152 10.33 2.96 2.76
CA ALA A 152 11.47 2.96 3.67
C ALA A 152 12.40 4.17 3.48
N ARG A 153 12.36 4.83 2.32
CA ARG A 153 13.22 5.97 2.00
C ARG A 153 12.95 7.16 2.92
N GLY A 154 14.02 7.82 3.37
CA GLY A 154 13.92 8.98 4.25
C GLY A 154 13.37 8.67 5.65
N LYS A 155 13.16 7.40 6.00
CA LYS A 155 12.73 7.01 7.35
C LYS A 155 13.94 7.01 8.29
N PRO A 156 13.81 7.60 9.50
CA PRO A 156 14.87 7.55 10.50
C PRO A 156 15.30 6.11 10.80
N GLY A 157 16.62 5.88 10.88
CA GLY A 157 17.20 4.58 11.22
C GLY A 157 17.34 3.58 10.06
N LEU A 158 16.73 3.81 8.89
CA LEU A 158 16.89 2.93 7.72
C LEU A 158 17.99 3.40 6.76
N ASN A 159 18.45 4.66 6.87
CA ASN A 159 19.52 5.26 6.06
C ASN A 159 19.37 5.10 4.53
N ILE A 160 18.15 4.86 4.04
CA ILE A 160 17.87 4.73 2.61
C ILE A 160 17.68 6.13 2.00
N PRO A 161 18.51 6.53 1.01
CA PRO A 161 18.39 7.83 0.37
C PRO A 161 17.02 8.05 -0.27
N THR A 162 16.50 9.27 -0.19
CA THR A 162 15.25 9.66 -0.87
C THR A 162 15.32 9.37 -2.37
N GLY A 163 16.49 9.56 -2.98
CA GLY A 163 16.74 9.29 -4.40
C GLY A 163 16.84 7.82 -4.80
N TYR A 164 16.81 6.87 -3.86
CA TYR A 164 17.00 5.45 -4.16
C TYR A 164 15.96 4.95 -5.17
N TYR A 165 16.39 4.41 -6.30
CA TYR A 165 15.48 4.08 -7.40
C TYR A 165 14.86 2.68 -7.31
N GLY A 166 15.47 1.74 -6.58
CA GLY A 166 15.06 0.32 -6.57
C GLY A 166 13.77 0.02 -5.79
N ASN A 167 13.64 -1.19 -5.26
CA ASN A 167 12.59 -1.52 -4.30
C ASN A 167 13.07 -1.16 -2.89
N GLY A 168 12.37 -0.24 -2.22
CA GLY A 168 12.71 0.28 -0.90
C GLY A 168 11.45 0.48 -0.06
N PHE A 169 10.69 -0.59 0.12
CA PHE A 169 9.46 -0.61 0.90
C PHE A 169 9.39 -1.84 1.79
N THR A 170 8.54 -1.77 2.81
CA THR A 170 8.10 -2.92 3.61
C THR A 170 6.59 -3.06 3.48
N SER A 171 6.06 -4.25 3.78
CA SER A 171 4.62 -4.51 3.72
C SER A 171 4.09 -5.00 5.06
N PRO A 172 4.10 -4.16 6.12
CA PRO A 172 3.54 -4.54 7.41
C PRO A 172 2.12 -5.09 7.26
N VAL A 173 1.76 -5.99 8.17
CA VAL A 173 0.45 -6.64 8.18
C VAL A 173 -0.24 -6.44 9.53
N ALA A 174 -1.49 -6.00 9.47
CA ALA A 174 -2.41 -6.05 10.59
C ALA A 174 -3.19 -7.37 10.54
N LEU A 175 -3.36 -8.00 11.71
CA LEU A 175 -4.06 -9.27 11.87
C LEU A 175 -5.26 -9.08 12.80
N SER A 176 -6.34 -9.78 12.51
CA SER A 176 -7.50 -9.89 13.39
C SER A 176 -8.26 -11.19 13.08
N THR A 177 -9.22 -11.56 13.93
CA THR A 177 -10.15 -12.65 13.60
C THR A 177 -11.35 -12.09 12.84
N ALA A 178 -11.96 -12.91 11.98
CA ALA A 178 -13.18 -12.56 11.28
C ALA A 178 -14.28 -12.06 12.24
N ARG A 179 -14.43 -12.73 13.40
CA ARG A 179 -15.36 -12.32 14.46
C ARG A 179 -15.12 -10.88 14.89
N ILE A 180 -13.89 -10.55 15.34
CA ILE A 180 -13.56 -9.22 15.83
C ILE A 180 -13.80 -8.18 14.73
N MET A 181 -13.34 -8.44 13.51
CA MET A 181 -13.54 -7.50 12.39
C MET A 181 -15.01 -7.24 12.07
N CYS A 182 -15.86 -8.26 12.14
CA CYS A 182 -17.28 -8.12 11.83
C CYS A 182 -18.08 -7.47 12.98
N THR A 183 -17.78 -7.80 14.24
CA THR A 183 -18.60 -7.39 15.39
C THR A 183 -18.13 -6.13 16.08
N SER A 184 -16.81 -5.88 16.13
CA SER A 184 -16.29 -4.69 16.79
C SER A 184 -16.65 -3.45 15.98
N PRO A 185 -16.88 -2.29 16.61
CA PRO A 185 -16.96 -1.05 15.84
C PRO A 185 -15.67 -0.88 15.03
N LEU A 186 -15.74 -0.06 13.97
CA LEU A 186 -14.51 0.49 13.42
C LEU A 186 -13.82 1.15 14.63
N SER A 187 -12.54 0.85 14.87
CA SER A 187 -11.83 1.20 16.11
C SER A 187 -12.01 2.65 16.54
#